data_AF-W4L743-F1
#
_entry.id   AF-W4L743-F1
#
_cell.length_a   1.000
_cell.length_b   1.000
_cell.length_c   1.000
_cell.angle_alpha   90.00
_cell.angle_beta   90.00
_cell.angle_gamma   90.00
#
_symmetry.space_group_name_H-M   'P 1'
#
loop_
_entity.id
_entity.type
_entity.pdbx_description
1 polymer ?
#
loop_
_entity_poly.entity_id
_entity_poly.type
_entity_poly.pdbx_seq_one_letter_code
_entity_poly.pdbx_strand_id
1 'polypeptide(L)' 'MSELWATQQELTFLKHLGTYRQGHEMTSTRLQLLANYVKVARERVDWGHVNGEQVIRFAEAQLAEERLKTG' A
#
# COMPACT_ATOMS: atom_id res chain seq x y z
N MET A 1 -11.74 -19.26 -2.23
CA MET A 1 -10.44 -18.85 -1.64
C MET A 1 -10.75 -17.96 -0.45
N SER A 2 -10.13 -18.21 0.72
CA SER A 2 -10.49 -17.54 1.96
C SER A 2 -10.07 -16.06 1.95
N GLU A 3 -10.89 -15.22 2.59
CA GLU A 3 -10.66 -13.77 2.76
C GLU A 3 -9.27 -13.43 3.32
N LEU A 4 -8.77 -14.29 4.22
CA LEU A 4 -7.43 -14.22 4.79
C LEU A 4 -6.32 -14.24 3.73
N TRP A 5 -6.44 -15.10 2.71
CA TRP A 5 -5.38 -15.23 1.71
C TRP A 5 -5.32 -13.99 0.82
N ALA A 6 -6.46 -13.49 0.35
CA ALA A 6 -6.52 -12.29 -0.49
C ALA A 6 -6.04 -11.04 0.27
N THR A 7 -6.42 -10.91 1.54
CA THR A 7 -5.92 -9.84 2.41
C THR A 7 -4.40 -9.93 2.58
N GLN A 8 -3.86 -11.13 2.84
CA GLN A 8 -2.42 -11.31 3.03
C GLN A 8 -1.60 -10.97 1.77
N GLN A 9 -2.12 -11.27 0.57
CA GLN A 9 -1.50 -10.88 -0.68
C GLN A 9 -1.42 -9.34 -0.81
N GLU A 10 -2.50 -8.64 -0.50
CA GLU A 10 -2.55 -7.17 -0.58
C GLU A 10 -1.56 -6.52 0.42
N LEU A 11 -1.49 -7.04 1.64
CA LEU A 11 -0.51 -6.59 2.64
C LEU A 11 0.94 -6.84 2.18
N THR A 12 1.19 -7.98 1.54
CA THR A 12 2.52 -8.32 1.00
C THR A 12 2.89 -7.39 -0.14
N PHE A 13 1.96 -7.09 -1.04
CA PHE A 13 2.14 -6.09 -2.09
C PHE A 13 2.51 -4.72 -1.51
N LEU A 14 1.74 -4.21 -0.54
CA LEU A 14 2.03 -2.93 0.11
C LEU A 14 3.39 -2.89 0.82
N LYS A 15 3.78 -3.99 1.45
CA LYS A 15 5.10 -4.13 2.08
C LYS A 15 6.22 -3.88 1.07
N HIS A 16 6.11 -4.42 -0.14
CA HIS A 16 7.13 -4.32 -1.18
C HIS A 16 6.90 -3.20 -2.21
N LEU A 17 5.86 -2.39 -2.03
CA LEU A 17 5.51 -1.32 -2.96
C LEU A 17 6.65 -0.30 -3.11
N GLY A 18 7.18 -0.13 -4.33
CA GLY A 18 8.25 0.83 -4.59
C GLY A 18 9.61 0.48 -3.99
N THR A 19 9.83 -0.75 -3.51
CA THR A 19 11.16 -1.20 -3.04
C THR A 19 12.09 -1.61 -4.19
N TYR A 20 11.55 -1.91 -5.38
CA TYR A 20 12.34 -2.16 -6.59
C TYR A 20 12.61 -0.84 -7.32
N ARG A 21 13.74 -0.21 -7.03
CA ARG A 21 14.30 0.87 -7.86
C ARG A 21 15.45 0.33 -8.69
N GLN A 22 15.18 -0.12 -9.92
CA GLN A 22 16.22 -0.22 -10.93
C GLN A 22 16.27 1.09 -11.71
N GLY A 23 17.35 1.85 -11.53
CA GLY A 23 17.94 2.76 -12.51
C GLY A 23 17.13 3.93 -13.10
N HIS A 24 15.85 4.07 -12.79
CA HIS A 24 15.00 5.11 -13.39
C HIS A 24 14.74 6.25 -12.40
N GLU A 25 15.30 7.42 -12.69
CA GLU A 25 15.10 8.68 -11.95
C GLU A 25 13.66 9.22 -12.04
N MET A 26 12.80 8.65 -12.89
CA MET A 26 11.42 9.09 -13.11
C MET A 26 10.34 8.28 -12.36
N THR A 27 10.70 7.25 -11.59
CA THR A 27 9.71 6.42 -10.91
C THR A 27 9.22 7.10 -9.62
N SER A 28 7.90 7.20 -9.45
CA SER A 28 7.27 7.72 -8.22
C SER A 28 7.93 7.15 -6.97
N THR A 29 8.21 8.02 -6.00
CA THR A 29 8.78 7.60 -4.72
C THR A 29 7.84 6.64 -4.00
N ARG A 30 8.37 5.74 -3.16
CA ARG A 30 7.54 4.86 -2.32
C ARG A 30 6.52 5.66 -1.51
N LEU A 31 6.92 6.84 -1.02
CA LEU A 31 6.04 7.79 -0.33
C LEU A 31 4.84 8.22 -1.20
N GLN A 32 5.07 8.63 -2.45
CA GLN A 32 4.01 9.01 -3.38
C GLN A 32 3.10 7.81 -3.74
N LEU A 33 3.68 6.62 -3.93
CA LEU A 33 2.92 5.41 -4.24
C LEU A 33 1.98 5.04 -3.09
N LEU A 34 2.47 5.05 -1.85
CA LEU A 34 1.67 4.77 -0.65
C LEU A 34 0.58 5.83 -0.44
N ALA A 35 0.90 7.11 -0.65
CA ALA A 35 -0.08 8.20 -0.52
C ALA A 35 -1.22 8.05 -1.55
N ASN A 36 -0.89 7.73 -2.80
CA ASN A 36 -1.88 7.47 -3.84
C ASN A 36 -2.72 6.24 -3.53
N TYR A 37 -2.09 5.17 -3.03
CA TYR A 37 -2.79 3.96 -2.62
C TYR A 37 -3.83 4.25 -1.53
N VAL A 38 -3.44 4.92 -0.44
CA VAL A 38 -4.35 5.25 0.67
C VAL A 38 -5.52 6.10 0.17
N LYS A 39 -5.27 7.07 -0.71
CA LYS A 39 -6.32 7.92 -1.29
C LYS A 39 -7.37 7.06 -2.01
N VAL A 40 -6.94 6.22 -2.96
CA VAL A 40 -7.85 5.38 -3.75
C VAL A 40 -8.52 4.31 -2.89
N ALA A 41 -7.80 3.73 -1.93
CA ALA A 41 -8.32 2.70 -1.03
C ALA A 41 -9.49 3.23 -0.20
N ARG A 42 -9.44 4.47 0.28
CA ARG A 42 -10.54 5.08 1.05
C ARG A 42 -11.81 5.32 0.23
N GLU A 43 -11.68 5.49 -1.08
CA GLU A 43 -12.81 5.69 -1.99
C GLU A 43 -13.39 4.36 -2.51
N ARG A 44 -12.73 3.23 -2.24
CA ARG A 44 -13.13 1.91 -2.72
C ARG A 44 -14.32 1.36 -1.94
N VAL A 45 -15.45 1.21 -2.64
CA VAL A 45 -16.71 0.70 -2.08
C VAL A 45 -16.74 -0.83 -1.98
N ASP A 46 -16.15 -1.54 -2.95
CA ASP A 46 -16.15 -3.00 -3.00
C ASP A 46 -14.73 -3.58 -2.95
N TRP A 47 -14.46 -4.36 -1.90
CA TRP A 47 -13.20 -5.05 -1.64
C TRP A 47 -13.23 -6.54 -2.01
N GLY A 48 -14.38 -7.08 -2.41
CA GLY A 48 -14.56 -8.50 -2.66
C GLY A 48 -14.22 -9.34 -1.43
N HIS A 49 -13.21 -10.19 -1.55
CA HIS A 49 -12.71 -11.05 -0.46
C HIS A 49 -11.52 -10.45 0.30
N VAL A 50 -11.29 -9.14 0.22
CA VAL A 50 -10.21 -8.47 0.94
C VAL A 50 -10.79 -7.72 2.13
N ASN A 51 -10.16 -7.82 3.29
CA ASN A 51 -10.48 -6.96 4.43
C ASN A 51 -9.92 -5.55 4.18
N GLY A 52 -10.75 -4.68 3.60
CA GLY A 52 -10.37 -3.32 3.23
C GLY A 52 -9.93 -2.45 4.41
N GLU A 53 -10.56 -2.60 5.57
CA GLU A 53 -10.18 -1.86 6.78
C GLU A 53 -8.75 -2.20 7.21
N GLN A 54 -8.41 -3.50 7.24
CA GLN A 54 -7.07 -3.96 7.58
C GLN A 54 -6.02 -3.44 6.58
N VAL A 55 -6.34 -3.47 5.29
CA VAL A 55 -5.46 -2.98 4.23
C VAL A 55 -5.23 -1.48 4.32
N ILE A 56 -6.28 -0.67 4.53
CA ILE A 56 -6.17 0.79 4.68
C ILE A 56 -5.30 1.13 5.90
N ARG A 57 -5.58 0.51 7.06
CA ARG A 57 -4.78 0.74 8.27
C ARG A 57 -3.31 0.39 8.06
N PHE A 58 -3.03 -0.72 7.37
CA PHE A 58 -1.66 -1.11 7.05
C PHE A 58 -0.98 -0.13 6.10
N ALA A 59 -1.67 0.31 5.04
CA ALA A 59 -1.14 1.28 4.09
C ALA A 59 -0.84 2.63 4.76
N GLU A 60 -1.70 3.09 5.67
CA GLU A 60 -1.49 4.30 6.46
C GLU A 60 -0.28 4.20 7.39
N ALA A 61 -0.09 3.06 8.06
CA ALA A 61 1.09 2.82 8.89
C ALA A 61 2.38 2.84 8.06
N GLN A 62 2.40 2.15 6.91
CA GLN A 62 3.54 2.18 5.99
C GLN A 62 3.83 3.59 5.47
N LEU A 63 2.79 4.38 5.16
CA LEU A 63 2.95 5.77 4.73
C LEU A 63 3.57 6.65 5.82
N ALA A 64 3.14 6.47 7.08
CA ALA A 64 3.69 7.20 8.22
C ALA A 64 5.17 6.85 8.45
N GLU A 65 5.52 5.57 8.40
CA GLU A 65 6.92 5.12 8.48
C GLU A 65 7.79 5.72 7.37
N GLU A 66 7.29 5.76 6.14
CA GLU A 66 8.04 6.30 4.99
C GLU A 66 8.25 7.82 5.11
N ARG A 67 7.27 8.56 5.67
CA ARG A 67 7.42 10.00 5.96
C ARG A 67 8.53 10.26 6.97
N LEU A 68 8.64 9.44 8.01
CA LEU A 68 9.69 9.57 9.04
C LEU A 68 11.09 9.28 8.51
N LYS A 69 11.23 8.50 7.43
CA LYS A 69 12.53 8.21 6.80
C LYS A 69 12.97 9.30 5.81
N THR A 70 12.03 10.12 5.33
CA THR A 70 12.25 11.10 4.26
C THR A 70 12.30 12.54 4.77
N GLY A 71 11.83 12.82 5.99
CA GLY A 71 12.04 14.08 6.71
C GLY A 71 13.24 13.99 7.65
#